data_AF-A0A8J4E7W9-F1
#
_entry.id   AF-A0A8J4E7W9-F1
#
_cell.length_a   1.000
_cell.length_b   1.000
_cell.length_c   1.000
_cell.angle_alpha   90.00
_cell.angle_beta   90.00
_cell.angle_gamma   90.00
#
_symmetry.space_group_name_H-M   'P 1'
#
loop_
_entity.id
_entity.type
_entity.pdbx_description
1 polymer ?
#
loop_
_entity_poly.entity_id
_entity_poly.type
_entity_poly.pdbx_seq_one_letter_code
_entity_poly.pdbx_strand_id
1 'polypeptide(L)'
;MGYAFTMDEPSDDMATPCGFSNYQMNYVRLVMLWVSVIDGDGYKAHNWPEFPICDRTLPAGEFDGVGGRISAAGAAFIAERLRQALETYAVEDVLDFFDDHPGGPEVRSWVEEFAGFNEQAAQRDGYHLV
;
A
#
# COMPACT_ATOMS: atom_id res chain seq x y z
N MET A 1 -11.82 -4.45 13.84
CA MET A 1 -10.66 -3.54 14.00
C MET A 1 -10.15 -3.21 12.62
N GLY A 2 -9.62 -2.00 12.40
CA GLY A 2 -9.12 -1.53 11.11
C GLY A 2 -7.72 -0.95 11.28
N TYR A 3 -7.15 -0.49 10.18
CA TYR A 3 -5.86 0.19 10.08
C TYR A 3 -6.11 1.69 9.98
N ALA A 4 -5.36 2.46 10.76
CA ALA A 4 -5.28 3.90 10.61
C ALA A 4 -3.80 4.30 10.44
N PHE A 5 -3.56 5.28 9.58
CA PHE A 5 -2.21 5.77 9.29
C PHE A 5 -2.15 7.25 9.63
N THR A 6 -1.06 7.68 10.26
CA THR A 6 -0.83 9.08 10.58
C THR A 6 0.60 9.49 10.26
N MET A 7 0.75 10.72 9.78
CA MET A 7 2.03 11.27 9.38
C MET A 7 2.93 11.50 10.60
N ASP A 8 4.25 11.43 10.41
CA ASP A 8 5.22 11.56 11.50
C ASP A 8 5.34 12.99 12.08
N GLU A 9 4.91 14.02 11.33
CA GLU A 9 4.77 15.39 11.84
C GLU A 9 3.30 15.77 12.06
N PRO A 10 2.95 16.39 13.21
CA PRO A 10 1.63 16.99 13.39
C PRO A 10 1.53 18.26 12.54
N SER A 11 0.85 18.19 11.39
CA SER A 11 0.42 19.39 10.67
C SER A 11 -0.94 19.85 11.19
N ASP A 12 -1.06 21.15 11.54
CA ASP A 12 -2.34 21.80 11.89
C ASP A 12 -3.35 21.75 10.74
N ASP A 13 -2.87 21.60 9.49
CA ASP A 13 -3.69 21.16 8.37
C ASP A 13 -3.94 19.66 8.53
N MET A 14 -5.17 19.30 8.90
CA MET A 14 -5.61 17.92 9.08
C MET A 14 -5.02 17.02 8.00
N ALA A 15 -4.06 16.15 8.37
CA ALA A 15 -3.63 15.09 7.49
C ALA A 15 -4.89 14.32 7.05
N THR A 16 -5.10 14.15 5.75
CA THR A 16 -6.20 13.32 5.25
C THR A 16 -6.08 11.96 5.93
N PRO A 17 -6.99 11.60 6.85
CA PRO A 17 -6.86 10.35 7.58
C PRO A 17 -7.04 9.23 6.58
N CYS A 18 -5.99 8.45 6.33
CA CYS A 18 -6.13 7.22 5.57
C CYS A 18 -6.47 6.12 6.57
N GLY A 19 -7.63 5.52 6.38
CA GLY A 19 -8.17 4.52 7.29
C GLY A 19 -8.85 3.41 6.52
N PHE A 20 -8.43 2.18 6.74
CA PHE A 20 -8.99 1.00 6.09
C PHE A 20 -9.54 0.03 7.11
N SER A 21 -10.68 -0.58 6.83
CA SER A 21 -11.06 -1.82 7.50
C SER A 21 -10.03 -2.92 7.19
N ASN A 22 -9.99 -3.97 8.02
CA ASN A 22 -9.15 -5.14 7.74
C ASN A 22 -9.43 -5.74 6.34
N TYR A 23 -10.68 -5.70 5.91
CA TYR A 23 -11.10 -6.19 4.60
C TYR A 23 -10.44 -5.37 3.48
N GLN A 24 -10.54 -4.04 3.53
CA GLN A 24 -9.92 -3.14 2.54
C GLN A 24 -8.39 -3.30 2.52
N MET A 25 -7.75 -3.29 3.70
CA MET A 25 -6.30 -3.39 3.79
C MET A 25 -5.77 -4.76 3.32
N ASN A 26 -6.58 -5.83 3.41
CA ASN A 26 -6.20 -7.12 2.83
C ASN A 26 -6.05 -7.03 1.30
N TYR A 27 -6.97 -6.37 0.60
CA TYR A 27 -6.85 -6.20 -0.85
C TYR A 27 -5.69 -5.25 -1.22
N VAL A 28 -5.52 -4.16 -0.48
CA VAL A 28 -4.38 -3.25 -0.71
C VAL A 28 -3.05 -3.99 -0.51
N ARG A 29 -2.91 -4.81 0.53
CA ARG A 29 -1.71 -5.64 0.74
C ARG A 29 -1.52 -6.71 -0.34
N LEU A 30 -2.60 -7.32 -0.83
CA LEU A 30 -2.51 -8.26 -1.95
C LEU A 30 -1.94 -7.58 -3.20
N VAL A 31 -2.42 -6.37 -3.53
CA VAL A 31 -1.86 -5.57 -4.63
C VAL A 31 -0.40 -5.21 -4.35
N MET A 32 -0.05 -4.76 -3.14
CA MET A 32 1.33 -4.45 -2.75
C MET A 32 2.27 -5.66 -2.89
N LEU A 33 1.81 -6.85 -2.50
CA LEU A 33 2.57 -8.10 -2.67
C LEU A 33 2.79 -8.42 -4.15
N TRP A 34 1.76 -8.20 -4.96
CA TRP A 34 1.78 -8.50 -6.38
C TRP A 34 2.67 -7.56 -7.20
N VAL A 35 2.72 -6.29 -6.81
CA VAL A 35 3.55 -5.26 -7.46
C VAL A 35 4.91 -5.07 -6.76
N SER A 36 5.33 -6.05 -5.97
CA SER A 36 6.62 -6.14 -5.28
C SER A 36 6.95 -4.95 -4.37
N VAL A 37 5.92 -4.35 -3.76
CA VAL A 37 6.07 -3.34 -2.71
C VAL A 37 6.49 -3.99 -1.39
N ILE A 38 5.91 -5.15 -1.07
CA ILE A 38 6.24 -5.93 0.13
C ILE A 38 6.73 -7.33 -0.22
N ASP A 39 7.74 -7.82 0.49
CA ASP A 39 8.30 -9.17 0.41
C ASP A 39 8.97 -9.51 1.75
N GLY A 40 8.82 -10.75 2.23
CA GLY A 40 9.34 -11.16 3.53
C GLY A 40 8.24 -11.48 4.55
N ASP A 41 8.65 -11.81 5.79
CA ASP A 41 7.76 -12.18 6.90
C ASP A 41 6.79 -13.33 6.59
N GLY A 42 7.22 -14.27 5.74
CA GLY A 42 6.39 -15.41 5.30
C GLY A 42 5.52 -15.11 4.08
N TYR A 43 5.47 -13.85 3.64
CA TYR A 43 4.88 -13.45 2.36
C TYR A 43 5.95 -13.44 1.27
N LYS A 44 5.56 -13.81 0.04
CA LYS A 44 6.44 -13.80 -1.13
C LYS A 44 5.82 -12.95 -2.23
N ALA A 45 6.52 -11.90 -2.62
CA ALA A 45 6.13 -11.06 -3.75
C ALA A 45 6.15 -11.86 -5.05
N HIS A 46 5.31 -11.44 -5.99
CA HIS A 46 5.36 -11.97 -7.33
C HIS A 46 6.39 -11.20 -8.16
N ASN A 47 7.37 -11.89 -8.76
CA ASN A 47 8.42 -11.24 -9.55
C ASN A 47 8.01 -11.06 -11.02
N TRP A 48 7.09 -10.12 -11.28
CA TRP A 48 6.68 -9.76 -12.64
C TRP A 48 7.73 -8.91 -13.36
N PRO A 49 7.89 -9.02 -14.68
CA PRO A 49 8.80 -8.17 -15.45
C PRO A 49 8.55 -6.67 -15.23
N GLU A 50 7.30 -6.27 -15.09
CA GLU A 50 6.86 -4.89 -14.86
C GLU A 50 7.07 -4.45 -13.41
N PHE A 51 7.12 -5.42 -12.49
CA PHE A 51 7.25 -5.21 -11.04
C PHE A 51 8.30 -6.13 -10.43
N PRO A 52 9.59 -5.98 -10.80
CA PRO A 52 10.62 -6.84 -10.27
C PRO A 52 10.78 -6.60 -8.77
N ILE A 53 11.08 -7.68 -8.05
CA ILE A 53 11.55 -7.63 -6.65
C ILE A 53 12.91 -6.93 -6.64
N CYS A 54 13.11 -6.01 -5.70
CA CYS A 54 14.37 -5.25 -5.59
C CYS A 54 14.71 -4.88 -4.15
N ASP A 55 15.90 -4.32 -3.94
CA ASP A 55 16.40 -3.94 -2.61
C ASP A 55 15.58 -2.85 -1.89
N ARG A 56 14.58 -2.25 -2.56
CA ARG A 56 13.65 -1.26 -1.98
C ARG A 56 12.35 -1.88 -1.44
N THR A 57 12.09 -3.15 -1.74
CA THR A 57 10.92 -3.87 -1.25
C THR A 57 10.92 -3.94 0.28
N LEU A 58 9.75 -3.75 0.89
CA LEU A 58 9.58 -3.59 2.34
C LEU A 58 9.15 -4.91 3.01
N PRO A 59 9.49 -5.14 4.29
CA PRO A 59 8.96 -6.29 5.02
C PRO A 59 7.42 -6.18 5.13
N ALA A 60 6.71 -7.27 4.84
CA ALA A 60 5.25 -7.29 4.93
C ALA A 60 4.74 -6.98 6.35
N GLY A 61 5.51 -7.37 7.38
CA GLY A 61 5.19 -7.15 8.78
C GLY A 61 5.08 -5.68 9.20
N GLU A 62 5.65 -4.75 8.43
CA GLU A 62 5.48 -3.30 8.65
C GLU A 62 4.01 -2.86 8.51
N PHE A 63 3.17 -3.69 7.88
CA PHE A 63 1.76 -3.42 7.63
C PHE A 63 0.81 -4.36 8.41
N ASP A 64 1.31 -5.13 9.37
CA ASP A 64 0.52 -6.15 10.10
C ASP A 64 -0.04 -5.66 11.44
N GLY A 65 0.38 -4.49 11.94
CA GLY A 65 -0.12 -3.96 13.20
C GLY A 65 0.41 -2.57 13.58
N VAL A 66 -0.10 -2.08 14.72
CA VAL A 66 0.28 -0.78 15.31
C VAL A 66 1.78 -0.72 15.57
N GLY A 67 2.40 0.42 15.24
CA GLY A 67 3.82 0.69 15.50
C GLY A 67 4.75 0.46 14.31
N GLY A 68 4.25 -0.08 13.19
CA GLY A 68 4.97 -0.06 11.91
C GLY A 68 5.24 1.38 11.46
N ARG A 69 6.43 1.62 10.87
CA ARG A 69 6.86 2.98 10.48
C ARG A 69 7.45 2.98 9.09
N ILE A 70 6.89 3.82 8.23
CA ILE A 70 7.31 3.98 6.85
C ILE A 70 7.98 5.33 6.69
N SER A 71 9.25 5.32 6.31
CA SER A 71 10.00 6.55 5.98
C SER A 71 9.46 7.25 4.73
N ALA A 72 9.78 8.52 4.55
CA ALA A 72 9.45 9.28 3.33
C ALA A 72 9.87 8.57 2.03
N ALA A 73 11.08 7.97 2.00
CA ALA A 73 11.58 7.24 0.83
C ALA A 73 10.81 5.94 0.58
N GLY A 74 10.38 5.27 1.66
CA GLY A 74 9.49 4.10 1.59
C GLY A 74 8.11 4.48 1.08
N ALA A 75 7.54 5.60 1.57
CA ALA A 75 6.28 6.12 1.09
C ALA A 75 6.33 6.49 -0.40
N ALA A 76 7.41 7.15 -0.85
CA ALA A 76 7.61 7.46 -2.26
C ALA A 76 7.63 6.20 -3.13
N PHE A 77 8.30 5.14 -2.65
CA PHE A 77 8.34 3.84 -3.34
C PHE A 77 6.96 3.18 -3.45
N ILE A 78 6.21 3.17 -2.35
CA ILE A 78 4.85 2.61 -2.30
C ILE A 78 3.96 3.37 -3.29
N ALA A 79 3.97 4.70 -3.23
CA ALA A 79 3.19 5.54 -4.14
C ALA A 79 3.51 5.27 -5.61
N GLU A 80 4.79 5.27 -5.98
CA GLU A 80 5.27 4.98 -7.34
C GLU A 80 4.73 3.65 -7.86
N ARG A 81 4.89 2.57 -7.07
CA ARG A 81 4.46 1.22 -7.46
C ARG A 81 2.95 1.08 -7.55
N LEU A 82 2.20 1.67 -6.63
CA LEU A 82 0.74 1.63 -6.67
C LEU A 82 0.17 2.45 -7.82
N ARG A 83 0.77 3.60 -8.15
CA ARG A 83 0.39 4.38 -9.35
C ARG A 83 0.64 3.58 -10.63
N GLN A 84 1.80 2.93 -10.75
CA GLN A 84 2.09 2.05 -11.87
C GLN A 84 1.07 0.89 -11.93
N ALA A 85 0.71 0.28 -10.79
CA ALA A 85 -0.31 -0.78 -10.73
C ALA A 85 -1.67 -0.33 -11.30
N LEU A 86 -2.07 0.91 -10.99
CA LEU A 86 -3.30 1.52 -11.49
C LEU A 86 -3.24 1.84 -13.00
N GLU A 87 -2.06 2.12 -13.54
CA GLU A 87 -1.88 2.41 -14.97
C GLU A 87 -1.81 1.14 -15.83
N THR A 88 -1.23 0.06 -15.28
CA THR A 88 -1.06 -1.22 -15.98
C THR A 88 -2.22 -2.20 -15.77
N TYR A 89 -3.28 -1.79 -15.07
CA TYR A 89 -4.42 -2.65 -14.70
C TYR A 89 -4.04 -3.88 -13.86
N ALA A 90 -2.93 -3.79 -13.11
CA ALA A 90 -2.47 -4.89 -12.27
C ALA A 90 -3.45 -5.17 -11.11
N VAL A 91 -4.25 -4.18 -10.71
CA VAL A 91 -5.30 -4.36 -9.69
C VAL A 91 -6.35 -5.34 -10.20
N GLU A 92 -6.82 -5.15 -11.43
CA GLU A 92 -7.79 -6.01 -12.08
C GLU A 92 -7.22 -7.42 -12.28
N ASP A 93 -5.97 -7.53 -12.76
CA ASP A 93 -5.30 -8.84 -12.93
C ASP A 93 -5.18 -9.61 -11.60
N VAL A 94 -4.90 -8.91 -10.49
CA VAL A 94 -4.86 -9.54 -9.15
C VAL A 94 -6.22 -10.07 -8.74
N LEU A 95 -7.29 -9.32 -9.03
CA LEU A 95 -8.64 -9.68 -8.61
C LEU A 95 -9.20 -10.84 -9.41
N ASP A 96 -8.82 -11.01 -10.68
CA ASP A 96 -9.25 -12.14 -11.50
C ASP A 96 -8.89 -13.52 -10.90
N PHE A 97 -7.96 -13.58 -9.93
CA PHE A 97 -7.66 -14.79 -9.16
C PHE A 97 -8.65 -15.10 -8.03
N PHE A 98 -9.59 -14.20 -7.71
CA PHE A 98 -10.49 -14.29 -6.55
C PHE A 98 -11.97 -14.16 -6.94
N ASP A 99 -12.69 -15.28 -6.95
CA ASP A 99 -14.09 -15.35 -7.40
C ASP A 99 -15.07 -14.42 -6.63
N ASP A 100 -14.79 -14.13 -5.34
CA ASP A 100 -15.67 -13.35 -4.44
C ASP A 100 -15.13 -11.92 -4.15
N HIS A 101 -14.38 -11.33 -5.07
CA HIS A 101 -13.82 -9.99 -4.87
C HIS A 101 -14.91 -8.88 -4.87
N PRO A 102 -14.71 -7.76 -4.15
CA PRO A 102 -15.72 -6.68 -4.07
C PRO A 102 -15.91 -5.91 -5.38
N GLY A 103 -14.99 -6.08 -6.34
CA GLY A 103 -15.04 -5.48 -7.68
C GLY A 103 -13.80 -4.64 -7.95
N GLY A 104 -13.33 -4.67 -9.20
CA GLY A 104 -12.21 -3.84 -9.66
C GLY A 104 -12.31 -2.37 -9.23
N PRO A 105 -13.45 -1.67 -9.48
CA PRO A 105 -13.60 -0.27 -9.12
C PRO A 105 -13.44 0.04 -7.61
N GLU A 106 -13.93 -0.83 -6.72
CA GLU A 106 -13.82 -0.62 -5.27
C GLU A 106 -12.38 -0.77 -4.80
N VAL A 107 -11.71 -1.86 -5.19
CA VAL A 107 -10.31 -2.09 -4.81
C VAL A 107 -9.38 -1.04 -5.40
N ARG A 108 -9.63 -0.65 -6.67
CA ARG A 108 -8.89 0.41 -7.35
C ARG A 108 -8.98 1.74 -6.58
N SER A 109 -10.17 2.08 -6.07
CA SER A 109 -10.36 3.28 -5.24
C SER A 109 -9.55 3.22 -3.94
N TRP A 110 -9.46 2.07 -3.27
CA TRP A 110 -8.65 1.93 -2.05
C TRP A 110 -7.15 2.01 -2.34
N VAL A 111 -6.70 1.40 -3.44
CA VAL A 111 -5.31 1.49 -3.91
C VAL A 111 -4.96 2.93 -4.28
N GLU A 112 -5.87 3.65 -4.95
CA GLU A 112 -5.69 5.07 -5.28
C GLU A 112 -5.64 5.96 -4.03
N GLU A 113 -6.51 5.73 -3.06
CA GLU A 113 -6.50 6.43 -1.77
C GLU A 113 -5.16 6.22 -1.06
N PHE A 114 -4.68 4.97 -0.98
CA PHE A 114 -3.42 4.65 -0.31
C PHE A 114 -2.21 5.21 -1.06
N ALA A 115 -2.21 5.19 -2.40
CA ALA A 115 -1.19 5.83 -3.21
C ALA A 115 -1.13 7.34 -2.92
N GLY A 116 -2.29 8.02 -2.92
CA GLY A 116 -2.38 9.45 -2.63
C GLY A 116 -1.95 9.82 -1.21
N PHE A 117 -2.20 8.95 -0.23
CA PHE A 117 -1.66 9.12 1.13
C PHE A 117 -0.14 8.99 1.15
N ASN A 118 0.42 7.97 0.49
CA ASN A 118 1.87 7.76 0.43
C ASN A 118 2.59 8.89 -0.34
N GLU A 119 1.97 9.49 -1.35
CA GLU A 119 2.49 10.69 -2.04
C GLU A 119 2.61 11.89 -1.08
N GLN A 120 1.61 12.09 -0.22
CA GLN A 120 1.66 13.13 0.81
C GLN A 120 2.73 12.82 1.87
N ALA A 121 2.83 11.56 2.30
CA ALA A 121 3.82 11.14 3.29
C ALA A 121 5.26 11.27 2.76
N ALA A 122 5.48 11.04 1.47
CA ALA A 122 6.77 11.20 0.81
C ALA A 122 7.27 12.65 0.77
N GLN A 123 6.35 13.63 0.81
CA GLN A 123 6.67 15.06 0.89
C GLN A 123 6.94 15.54 2.32
N ARG A 124 6.81 14.63 3.30
CA ARG A 124 7.03 14.85 4.73
C ARG A 124 8.11 13.86 5.20
N ASP A 125 8.08 13.47 6.47
CA ASP A 125 9.02 12.51 7.06
C ASP A 125 8.56 11.04 6.99
N GLY A 126 7.39 10.77 6.41
CA GLY A 126 6.75 9.45 6.42
C GLY A 126 5.54 9.37 7.34
N TYR A 127 5.20 8.15 7.77
CA TYR A 127 4.02 7.86 8.60
C TYR A 127 4.21 6.63 9.48
N HIS A 128 3.31 6.48 10.45
CA HIS A 128 3.19 5.30 11.30
C HIS A 128 1.75 4.77 11.34
N LEU A 129 1.64 3.48 11.64
CA LEU A 129 0.37 2.77 11.84
C LEU A 129 -0.10 2.96 13.30
N VAL A 130 -1.35 3.41 13.49
CA VAL A 130 -1.96 3.70 14.80
C VAL A 130 -3.19 2.84 15.12
#